data_AF-A0A7W0PXK2-F1
#
_entry.id   AF-A0A7W0PXK2-F1
#
_cell.length_a   1.000
_cell.length_b   1.000
_cell.length_c   1.000
_cell.angle_alpha   90.00
_cell.angle_beta   90.00
_cell.angle_gamma   90.00
#
_symmetry.space_group_name_H-M   'P 1'
#
loop_
_entity.id
_entity.type
_entity.pdbx_description
1 polymer ?
#
loop_
_entity_poly.entity_id
_entity_poly.type
_entity_poly.pdbx_seq_one_letter_code
_entity_poly.pdbx_strand_id
1 'polypeptide(L)'
;MAVVELPFPPGAYGVVVVGSGPAGLQAAYELRRRGVDHAVLSADEAPGGMFRTLPIFERLISWTKPEAPYAHGSREYELYDHNSLVADEERCQACMASLMDRTYDVPSRAEMEAGLARFAELAGLRVRYGCRWEATRNDGEGFVLETSDGEYRCRAVVFAVGVTTPWTAPIPGLEHAAHYVDVRRADEYDGRSVFIVGKRNSAFEVANSLLPWARRIVLASPRAIRTDVLGHSPLRTRYLQPLDEHVRGGFGTSIVDASVERIERNADGFRVHTRGTSWDGPLVFDCDDVIAATGFRAPLQDLTRLGVTTVADERIPAQTAFWESVSVPGIYFAGNATLGSPGLRKQGLSSNSGSVNGFRYNARVLVRHLAEKHFDVAPPRPLVEPDQLVSFLLRELATAPELWIQKGYLCRIVNLAADGLRDDGILPLQIFVDEPGPDACAIAVEMAADGTIYPAVYLRARNRVAEHPLSPHPLHDYETEEHRRALSELVDPLLGST
;
A
#
# COMPACT_ATOMS: atom_id res chain seq x y z
N MET A 1 23.05 3.49 37.59
CA MET A 1 22.16 3.12 36.47
C MET A 1 22.95 3.35 35.20
N ALA A 2 23.23 2.31 34.42
CA ALA A 2 23.85 2.50 33.11
C ALA A 2 22.90 3.34 32.25
N VAL A 3 23.40 4.45 31.70
CA VAL A 3 22.65 5.22 30.71
C VAL A 3 22.43 4.29 29.52
N VAL A 4 21.20 3.87 29.28
CA VAL A 4 20.87 3.10 28.08
C VAL A 4 21.04 4.06 26.92
N GLU A 5 22.10 3.88 26.14
CA GLU A 5 22.37 4.70 24.97
C GLU A 5 21.34 4.36 23.90
N LEU A 6 20.33 5.22 23.74
CA LEU A 6 19.30 5.07 22.73
C LEU A 6 19.93 5.21 21.34
N PRO A 7 19.51 4.41 20.35
CA PRO A 7 20.04 4.52 18.99
C PRO A 7 19.68 5.88 18.38
N PHE A 8 20.55 6.34 17.48
CA PHE A 8 20.39 7.59 16.73
C PHE A 8 20.23 8.84 17.61
N PRO A 9 21.29 9.28 18.33
CA PRO A 9 21.28 10.57 19.02
C PRO A 9 20.94 11.71 18.04
N PRO A 10 20.39 12.85 18.51
CA PRO A 10 20.12 13.99 17.62
C PRO A 10 21.42 14.45 16.97
N GLY A 11 21.39 14.79 15.68
CA GLY A 11 22.60 15.01 14.89
C GLY A 11 22.34 15.03 13.40
N ALA A 12 23.43 14.93 12.63
CA ALA A 12 23.37 14.89 11.17
C ALA A 12 23.40 13.45 10.66
N TYR A 13 22.53 13.15 9.70
CA TYR A 13 22.42 11.85 9.03
C TYR A 13 22.26 12.08 7.52
N GLY A 14 22.63 11.10 6.70
CA GLY A 14 22.27 11.12 5.28
C GLY A 14 20.74 11.19 5.08
N VAL A 15 20.04 10.27 5.73
CA VAL A 15 18.58 10.12 5.64
C VAL A 15 17.94 10.05 7.02
N VAL A 16 16.77 10.66 7.20
CA VAL A 16 15.92 10.40 8.38
C VAL A 16 14.63 9.72 7.95
N VAL A 17 14.32 8.57 8.55
CA VAL A 17 13.06 7.85 8.38
C VAL A 17 12.16 8.13 9.58
N VAL A 18 10.93 8.59 9.33
CA VAL A 18 9.94 8.88 10.38
C VAL A 18 8.83 7.83 10.35
N GLY A 19 8.78 6.98 11.37
CA GLY A 19 7.79 5.93 11.58
C GLY A 19 8.39 4.54 11.63
N SER A 20 7.88 3.69 12.54
CA SER A 20 8.27 2.28 12.72
C SER A 20 7.17 1.29 12.34
N GLY A 21 6.22 1.74 11.50
CA GLY A 21 5.28 0.84 10.83
C GLY A 21 5.97 0.00 9.75
N PRO A 22 5.23 -0.90 9.08
CA PRO A 22 5.81 -1.85 8.13
C PRO A 22 6.68 -1.19 7.04
N ALA A 23 6.22 -0.07 6.49
CA ALA A 23 6.97 0.65 5.45
C ALA A 23 8.25 1.32 5.98
N GLY A 24 8.22 1.83 7.21
CA GLY A 24 9.40 2.42 7.86
C GLY A 24 10.46 1.37 8.15
N LEU A 25 10.04 0.19 8.63
CA LEU A 25 10.93 -0.96 8.84
C LEU A 25 11.50 -1.48 7.51
N GLN A 26 10.68 -1.57 6.46
CA GLN A 26 11.15 -1.97 5.13
C GLN A 26 12.15 -0.96 4.55
N ALA A 27 11.89 0.34 4.69
CA ALA A 27 12.82 1.37 4.24
C ALA A 27 14.13 1.34 5.03
N ALA A 28 14.06 1.19 6.36
CA ALA A 28 15.24 1.05 7.23
C ALA A 28 16.09 -0.17 6.85
N TYR A 29 15.45 -1.31 6.57
CA TYR A 29 16.12 -2.52 6.09
C TYR A 29 16.88 -2.25 4.77
N GLU A 30 16.22 -1.64 3.79
CA GLU A 30 16.82 -1.37 2.48
C GLU A 30 17.95 -0.32 2.54
N LEU A 31 17.84 0.68 3.43
CA LEU A 31 18.86 1.70 3.68
C LEU A 31 20.10 1.08 4.31
N ARG A 32 19.91 0.29 5.39
CA ARG A 32 20.98 -0.45 6.07
C ARG A 32 21.72 -1.35 5.10
N ARG A 33 20.99 -2.12 4.30
CA ARG A 33 21.57 -3.05 3.33
C ARG A 33 22.45 -2.35 2.28
N ARG A 34 22.09 -1.12 1.90
CA ARG A 34 22.87 -0.30 0.94
C ARG A 34 23.99 0.51 1.58
N GLY A 35 24.16 0.44 2.89
CA GLY A 35 25.16 1.23 3.61
C GLY A 35 24.88 2.74 3.59
N VAL A 36 23.62 3.15 3.36
CA VAL A 36 23.25 4.57 3.43
C VAL A 36 23.16 4.97 4.90
N ASP A 37 23.88 6.03 5.29
CA ASP A 37 23.81 6.57 6.63
C ASP A 37 22.41 7.14 6.94
N HIS A 38 21.80 6.68 8.03
CA HIS A 38 20.43 7.02 8.35
C HIS A 38 20.09 6.93 9.85
N ALA A 39 19.05 7.66 10.24
CA ALA A 39 18.34 7.51 11.50
C ALA A 39 16.89 7.06 11.27
N VAL A 40 16.36 6.25 12.19
CA VAL A 40 14.94 5.85 12.20
C VAL A 40 14.30 6.30 13.50
N LEU A 41 13.26 7.12 13.40
CA LEU A 41 12.60 7.76 14.52
C LEU A 41 11.14 7.31 14.59
N SER A 42 10.63 7.06 15.79
CA SER A 42 9.22 6.74 15.97
C SER A 42 8.67 7.29 17.28
N ALA A 43 7.45 7.83 17.21
CA ALA A 43 6.68 8.18 18.41
C ALA A 43 6.15 6.94 19.14
N ASP A 44 6.08 5.79 18.46
CA ASP A 44 5.67 4.53 19.08
C ASP A 44 6.70 4.07 20.12
N GLU A 45 6.27 3.26 21.07
CA GLU A 45 7.14 2.63 22.07
C GLU A 45 7.83 1.36 21.53
N ALA A 46 7.33 0.79 20.43
CA ALA A 46 7.77 -0.47 19.85
C ALA A 46 7.39 -0.57 18.35
N PRO A 47 7.95 -1.52 17.58
CA PRO A 47 7.58 -1.72 16.18
C PRO A 47 6.09 -2.04 16.01
N GLY A 48 5.56 -1.76 14.81
CA GLY A 48 4.20 -2.14 14.42
C GLY A 48 3.38 -1.01 13.80
N GLY A 49 3.64 0.23 14.19
CA GLY A 49 2.90 1.40 13.70
C GLY A 49 1.40 1.24 13.94
N MET A 50 0.59 1.47 12.90
CA MET A 50 -0.87 1.38 13.00
C MET A 50 -1.39 0.03 13.52
N PHE A 51 -0.65 -1.06 13.32
CA PHE A 51 -1.09 -2.40 13.73
C PHE A 51 -1.08 -2.61 15.25
N ARG A 52 -0.51 -1.67 16.01
CA ARG A 52 -0.62 -1.65 17.48
C ARG A 52 -2.06 -1.36 17.95
N THR A 53 -2.87 -0.69 17.12
CA THR A 53 -4.23 -0.26 17.48
C THR A 53 -5.30 -0.62 16.45
N LEU A 54 -4.95 -0.81 15.18
CA LEU A 54 -5.87 -1.06 14.07
C LEU A 54 -5.55 -2.38 13.35
N PRO A 55 -6.54 -3.06 12.75
CA PRO A 55 -7.98 -2.75 12.74
C PRO A 55 -8.68 -3.03 14.08
N ILE A 56 -9.84 -2.39 14.31
CA ILE A 56 -10.55 -2.45 15.61
C ILE A 56 -11.26 -3.78 15.86
N PHE A 57 -11.57 -4.56 14.81
CA PHE A 57 -12.09 -5.92 14.93
C PHE A 57 -11.02 -6.98 14.60
N GLU A 58 -9.76 -6.60 14.84
CA GLU A 58 -8.61 -7.46 15.05
C GLU A 58 -8.18 -8.39 13.91
N ARG A 59 -8.74 -8.29 12.70
CA ARG A 59 -8.29 -9.11 11.56
C ARG A 59 -8.08 -8.31 10.29
N LEU A 60 -6.99 -8.65 9.60
CA LEU A 60 -6.63 -8.05 8.33
C LEU A 60 -7.53 -8.58 7.20
N ILE A 61 -7.39 -7.95 6.04
CA ILE A 61 -8.01 -8.38 4.77
C ILE A 61 -6.95 -8.79 3.73
N SER A 62 -5.67 -8.70 4.06
CA SER A 62 -4.56 -9.25 3.30
C SER A 62 -4.28 -10.68 3.76
N TRP A 63 -4.19 -11.61 2.82
CA TRP A 63 -3.96 -13.02 3.12
C TRP A 63 -2.48 -13.42 3.18
N THR A 64 -2.17 -14.40 4.00
CA THR A 64 -0.91 -15.13 3.94
C THR A 64 -1.27 -16.60 3.90
N LYS A 65 -0.81 -17.33 2.88
CA LYS A 65 -1.05 -18.77 2.73
C LYS A 65 0.16 -19.53 3.27
N PRO A 66 0.10 -20.12 4.48
CA PRO A 66 1.25 -20.82 5.04
C PRO A 66 1.68 -21.99 4.15
N GLU A 67 0.75 -22.79 3.64
CA GLU A 67 1.02 -23.92 2.75
C GLU A 67 0.82 -23.51 1.28
N ALA A 68 1.78 -22.77 0.72
CA ALA A 68 1.81 -22.38 -0.69
C ALA A 68 2.65 -23.37 -1.53
N PRO A 69 2.54 -23.40 -2.86
CA PRO A 69 3.30 -24.32 -3.72
C PRO A 69 4.80 -23.94 -3.88
N TYR A 70 5.31 -23.06 -3.02
CA TYR A 70 6.70 -22.61 -3.00
C TYR A 70 7.25 -22.70 -1.58
N ALA A 71 8.55 -22.97 -1.47
CA ALA A 71 9.23 -23.06 -0.18
C ALA A 71 9.19 -21.72 0.54
N HIS A 72 9.04 -21.75 1.87
CA HIS A 72 9.27 -20.57 2.69
C HIS A 72 10.70 -20.07 2.45
N GLY A 73 10.84 -18.76 2.23
CA GLY A 73 12.11 -18.13 1.89
C GLY A 73 12.46 -18.11 0.39
N SER A 74 11.60 -18.65 -0.48
CA SER A 74 11.73 -18.37 -1.92
C SER A 74 11.11 -17.00 -2.26
N ARG A 75 11.60 -16.34 -3.31
CA ARG A 75 11.01 -15.06 -3.80
C ARG A 75 9.58 -15.27 -4.27
N GLU A 76 9.30 -16.41 -4.92
CA GLU A 76 7.97 -16.78 -5.42
C GLU A 76 6.95 -16.97 -4.28
N TYR A 77 7.39 -17.41 -3.10
CA TYR A 77 6.51 -17.52 -1.92
C TYR A 77 5.93 -16.17 -1.50
N GLU A 78 6.62 -15.06 -1.76
CA GLU A 78 6.13 -13.72 -1.43
C GLU A 78 4.80 -13.36 -2.14
N LEU A 79 4.46 -14.02 -3.26
CA LEU A 79 3.14 -13.93 -3.91
C LEU A 79 2.00 -14.37 -2.99
N TYR A 80 2.30 -15.27 -2.06
CA TYR A 80 1.34 -15.93 -1.18
C TYR A 80 1.38 -15.39 0.23
N ASP A 81 2.40 -14.61 0.57
CA ASP A 81 2.53 -13.94 1.86
C ASP A 81 2.39 -12.44 1.68
N HIS A 82 1.19 -11.90 1.90
CA HIS A 82 0.94 -10.46 1.73
C HIS A 82 1.33 -9.61 2.95
N ASN A 83 1.79 -10.22 4.04
CA ASN A 83 1.90 -9.55 5.33
C ASN A 83 3.31 -9.56 5.92
N SER A 84 4.21 -10.44 5.47
CA SER A 84 5.64 -10.30 5.78
C SER A 84 6.28 -9.12 5.05
N LEU A 85 7.28 -8.52 5.68
CA LEU A 85 8.24 -7.66 5.00
C LEU A 85 9.22 -8.52 4.18
N VAL A 86 9.84 -7.91 3.18
CA VAL A 86 10.73 -8.60 2.23
C VAL A 86 12.19 -8.36 2.60
N ALA A 87 12.98 -9.42 2.55
CA ALA A 87 14.40 -9.41 2.86
C ALA A 87 15.11 -10.49 2.04
N ASP A 88 16.42 -10.39 1.93
CA ASP A 88 17.25 -11.38 1.23
C ASP A 88 17.78 -12.46 2.17
N GLU A 89 17.91 -12.17 3.46
CA GLU A 89 18.30 -13.18 4.44
C GLU A 89 17.13 -14.12 4.73
N GLU A 90 17.33 -15.42 4.51
CA GLU A 90 16.34 -16.49 4.72
C GLU A 90 15.63 -16.39 6.07
N ARG A 91 16.40 -16.11 7.13
CA ARG A 91 15.87 -15.98 8.50
C ARG A 91 14.83 -14.86 8.66
N CYS A 92 14.83 -13.85 7.79
CA CYS A 92 13.91 -12.69 7.84
C CYS A 92 12.69 -12.87 6.93
N GLN A 93 12.67 -13.89 6.08
CA GLN A 93 11.61 -14.14 5.12
C GLN A 93 10.45 -14.92 5.74
N ALA A 94 9.26 -14.83 5.13
CA ALA A 94 8.06 -15.59 5.52
C ALA A 94 7.69 -15.52 7.02
N CYS A 95 8.05 -14.43 7.71
CA CYS A 95 7.84 -14.26 9.15
C CYS A 95 6.37 -14.51 9.55
N MET A 96 5.42 -13.96 8.79
CA MET A 96 3.99 -14.08 9.10
C MET A 96 3.50 -15.52 9.07
N ALA A 97 3.90 -16.30 8.06
CA ALA A 97 3.47 -17.67 7.89
C ALA A 97 3.84 -18.57 9.09
N SER A 98 4.95 -18.25 9.77
CA SER A 98 5.41 -18.95 10.97
C SER A 98 4.65 -18.59 12.25
N LEU A 99 3.97 -17.45 12.27
CA LEU A 99 3.29 -16.90 13.45
C LEU A 99 1.79 -17.12 13.45
N MET A 100 1.19 -17.35 12.28
CA MET A 100 -0.25 -17.52 12.16
C MET A 100 -0.75 -18.81 12.83
N ASP A 101 -1.80 -18.67 13.64
CA ASP A 101 -2.50 -19.77 14.30
C ASP A 101 -3.30 -20.67 13.33
N ARG A 102 -3.45 -20.21 12.07
CA ARG A 102 -4.16 -20.86 10.98
C ARG A 102 -5.68 -20.99 11.18
N THR A 103 -6.25 -20.27 12.15
CA THR A 103 -7.71 -20.12 12.30
C THR A 103 -8.31 -19.42 11.06
N TYR A 104 -7.55 -18.51 10.46
CA TYR A 104 -7.88 -17.86 9.20
C TYR A 104 -6.66 -17.79 8.28
N ASP A 105 -6.88 -17.65 6.97
CA ASP A 105 -5.83 -17.38 5.97
C ASP A 105 -5.41 -15.90 5.92
N VAL A 106 -5.88 -15.10 6.89
CA VAL A 106 -5.43 -13.71 7.09
C VAL A 106 -5.06 -13.54 8.56
N PRO A 107 -3.97 -12.82 8.87
CA PRO A 107 -3.52 -12.65 10.23
C PRO A 107 -4.48 -11.78 11.03
N SER A 108 -4.53 -12.04 12.33
CA SER A 108 -5.00 -11.12 13.33
C SER A 108 -4.07 -9.91 13.46
N ARG A 109 -4.57 -8.84 14.07
CA ARG A 109 -3.79 -7.64 14.39
C ARG A 109 -2.59 -7.97 15.27
N ALA A 110 -2.78 -8.84 16.26
CA ALA A 110 -1.71 -9.28 17.17
C ALA A 110 -0.62 -10.08 16.43
N GLU A 111 -1.02 -10.98 15.52
CA GLU A 111 -0.05 -11.71 14.66
C GLU A 111 0.70 -10.75 13.74
N MET A 112 0.02 -9.75 13.18
CA MET A 112 0.66 -8.70 12.38
C MET A 112 1.69 -7.89 13.17
N GLU A 113 1.33 -7.42 14.37
CA GLU A 113 2.23 -6.69 15.27
C GLU A 113 3.45 -7.56 15.64
N ALA A 114 3.22 -8.82 16.02
CA ALA A 114 4.28 -9.78 16.35
C ALA A 114 5.21 -10.04 15.16
N GLY A 115 4.67 -10.18 13.94
CA GLY A 115 5.45 -10.40 12.72
C GLY A 115 6.36 -9.22 12.38
N LEU A 116 5.89 -7.99 12.58
CA LEU A 116 6.70 -6.79 12.38
C LEU A 116 7.82 -6.65 13.42
N ALA A 117 7.51 -6.95 14.69
CA ALA A 117 8.52 -6.98 15.74
C ALA A 117 9.58 -8.06 15.47
N ARG A 118 9.15 -9.24 15.05
CA ARG A 118 10.02 -10.37 14.70
C ARG A 118 10.94 -10.04 13.52
N PHE A 119 10.42 -9.41 12.48
CA PHE A 119 11.23 -8.94 11.35
C PHE A 119 12.29 -7.92 11.80
N ALA A 120 11.89 -6.92 12.59
CA ALA A 120 12.82 -5.88 13.08
C ALA A 120 13.97 -6.49 13.91
N GLU A 121 13.67 -7.46 14.76
CA GLU A 121 14.64 -8.22 15.55
C GLU A 121 15.63 -8.99 14.64
N LEU A 122 15.10 -9.82 13.72
CA LEU A 122 15.91 -10.69 12.86
C LEU A 122 16.78 -9.93 11.87
N ALA A 123 16.28 -8.80 11.36
CA ALA A 123 17.02 -7.90 10.49
C ALA A 123 17.99 -6.99 11.27
N GLY A 124 17.98 -7.02 12.61
CA GLY A 124 18.83 -6.19 13.45
C GLY A 124 18.59 -4.69 13.25
N LEU A 125 17.33 -4.31 13.00
CA LEU A 125 16.94 -2.91 12.82
C LEU A 125 16.97 -2.21 14.16
N ARG A 126 17.57 -1.02 14.18
CA ARG A 126 17.51 -0.11 15.31
C ARG A 126 16.51 0.97 14.99
N VAL A 127 15.77 1.43 16.01
CA VAL A 127 14.83 2.54 15.92
C VAL A 127 14.90 3.31 17.23
N ARG A 128 14.85 4.64 17.15
CA ARG A 128 14.65 5.50 18.31
C ARG A 128 13.15 5.62 18.62
N TYR A 129 12.66 4.74 19.47
CA TYR A 129 11.29 4.75 19.98
C TYR A 129 11.06 5.89 20.98
N GLY A 130 9.81 6.31 21.14
CA GLY A 130 9.43 7.46 21.99
C GLY A 130 9.91 8.83 21.49
N CYS A 131 10.51 8.90 20.30
CA CYS A 131 10.99 10.13 19.68
C CYS A 131 9.94 10.66 18.69
N ARG A 132 9.12 11.61 19.15
CA ARG A 132 8.03 12.20 18.35
C ARG A 132 8.58 13.27 17.40
N TRP A 133 8.27 13.14 16.11
CA TRP A 133 8.48 14.21 15.12
C TRP A 133 7.43 15.32 15.30
N GLU A 134 7.85 16.58 15.33
CA GLU A 134 7.01 17.74 15.68
C GLU A 134 7.00 18.85 14.62
N ALA A 135 8.11 19.02 13.89
CA ALA A 135 8.20 19.99 12.78
C ALA A 135 9.31 19.62 11.80
N THR A 136 9.24 20.18 10.59
CA THR A 136 10.23 20.07 9.53
C THR A 136 10.46 21.43 8.89
N ARG A 137 11.73 21.83 8.77
CA ARG A 137 12.14 23.00 8.00
C ARG A 137 13.22 22.65 7.00
N ASN A 138 13.34 23.45 5.95
CA ASN A 138 14.44 23.39 4.99
C ASN A 138 15.41 24.54 5.30
N ASP A 139 16.69 24.25 5.47
CA ASP A 139 17.73 25.25 5.81
C ASP A 139 18.60 25.67 4.61
N GLY A 140 18.26 25.20 3.41
CA GLY A 140 18.98 25.45 2.17
C GLY A 140 20.01 24.39 1.81
N GLU A 141 20.53 23.64 2.79
CA GLU A 141 21.48 22.53 2.59
C GLU A 141 20.79 21.16 2.72
N GLY A 142 19.67 21.10 3.43
CA GLY A 142 18.83 19.93 3.55
C GLY A 142 17.58 20.21 4.39
N PHE A 143 17.22 19.24 5.23
CA PHE A 143 16.07 19.30 6.11
C PHE A 143 16.51 19.20 7.57
N VAL A 144 15.84 19.98 8.42
CA VAL A 144 15.93 19.85 9.86
C VAL A 144 14.58 19.39 10.41
N LEU A 145 14.58 18.24 11.06
CA LEU A 145 13.42 17.71 11.78
C LEU A 145 13.57 18.07 13.26
N GLU A 146 12.58 18.74 13.79
CA GLU A 146 12.42 18.97 15.23
C GLU A 146 11.67 17.79 15.83
N THR A 147 12.20 17.26 16.93
CA THR A 147 11.61 16.14 17.65
C THR A 147 11.60 16.40 19.15
N SER A 148 10.86 15.58 19.89
CA SER A 148 10.87 15.57 21.36
C SER A 148 12.26 15.41 21.98
N ASP A 149 13.23 14.93 21.21
CA ASP A 149 14.55 14.51 21.68
C ASP A 149 15.68 15.42 21.17
N GLY A 150 15.37 16.38 20.29
CA GLY A 150 16.32 17.30 19.67
C GLY A 150 16.21 17.36 18.16
N GLU A 151 17.15 18.07 17.53
CA GLU A 151 17.13 18.27 16.07
C GLU A 151 17.88 17.19 15.30
N TYR A 152 17.33 16.80 14.16
CA TYR A 152 17.96 15.91 13.20
C TYR A 152 18.12 16.62 11.87
N ARG A 153 19.36 16.68 11.36
CA ARG A 153 19.68 17.28 10.06
C ARG A 153 19.89 16.16 9.04
N CYS A 154 19.35 16.31 7.84
CA CYS A 154 19.55 15.32 6.79
C CYS A 154 19.38 15.88 5.39
N ARG A 155 19.93 15.17 4.39
CA ARG A 155 19.80 15.54 2.99
C ARG A 155 18.45 15.12 2.41
N ALA A 156 17.91 13.99 2.87
CA ALA A 156 16.61 13.48 2.45
C ALA A 156 15.83 12.91 3.63
N VAL A 157 14.50 12.97 3.55
CA VAL A 157 13.59 12.49 4.60
C VAL A 157 12.61 11.48 4.01
N VAL A 158 12.36 10.36 4.70
CA VAL A 158 11.33 9.39 4.34
C VAL A 158 10.24 9.39 5.41
N PHE A 159 9.07 9.95 5.11
CA PHE A 159 7.91 9.92 5.99
C PHE A 159 7.12 8.62 5.79
N ALA A 160 7.29 7.69 6.73
CA ALA A 160 6.54 6.43 6.83
C ALA A 160 5.42 6.51 7.88
N VAL A 161 4.74 7.66 7.94
CA VAL A 161 3.76 8.02 8.99
C VAL A 161 2.36 7.43 8.79
N GLY A 162 2.15 6.71 7.70
CA GLY A 162 0.87 6.08 7.36
C GLY A 162 -0.25 7.07 7.03
N VAL A 163 -1.47 6.55 6.94
CA VAL A 163 -2.72 7.31 6.74
C VAL A 163 -3.64 6.94 7.90
N THR A 164 -3.34 7.48 9.07
CA THR A 164 -3.82 6.98 10.37
C THR A 164 -4.63 8.01 11.17
N THR A 165 -4.63 9.28 10.77
CA THR A 165 -5.44 10.31 11.46
C THR A 165 -6.89 10.22 10.99
N PRO A 166 -7.87 10.05 11.88
CA PRO A 166 -9.29 10.07 11.52
C PRO A 166 -9.65 11.28 10.66
N TRP A 167 -10.44 11.06 9.61
CA TRP A 167 -10.93 12.11 8.74
C TRP A 167 -12.45 12.06 8.69
N THR A 168 -13.07 13.14 9.16
CA THR A 168 -14.53 13.32 9.12
C THR A 168 -14.88 14.12 7.88
N ALA A 169 -15.78 13.57 7.06
CA ALA A 169 -16.30 14.29 5.90
C ALA A 169 -17.08 15.54 6.35
N PRO A 170 -17.10 16.63 5.56
CA PRO A 170 -17.80 17.87 5.89
C PRO A 170 -19.32 17.76 5.69
N ILE A 171 -19.94 16.78 6.36
CA ILE A 171 -21.39 16.57 6.39
C ILE A 171 -21.90 17.20 7.68
N PRO A 172 -22.84 18.18 7.63
CA PRO A 172 -23.35 18.83 8.83
C PRO A 172 -23.87 17.84 9.87
N GLY A 173 -23.37 17.93 11.10
CA GLY A 173 -23.74 17.08 12.23
C GLY A 173 -23.01 15.73 12.31
N LEU A 174 -22.17 15.38 11.33
CA LEU A 174 -21.35 14.16 11.38
C LEU A 174 -20.26 14.24 12.47
N GLU A 175 -19.84 15.44 12.86
CA GLU A 175 -18.91 15.69 13.95
C GLU A 175 -19.41 15.18 15.32
N HIS A 176 -20.70 14.88 15.44
CA HIS A 176 -21.30 14.28 16.64
C HIS A 176 -21.36 12.75 16.59
N ALA A 177 -21.04 12.13 15.46
CA ALA A 177 -20.99 10.68 15.30
C ALA A 177 -19.66 10.11 15.80
N ALA A 178 -19.67 8.84 16.23
CA ALA A 178 -18.43 8.13 16.52
C ALA A 178 -17.65 7.90 15.22
N HIS A 179 -16.34 8.17 15.17
CA HIS A 179 -15.54 7.71 14.04
C HIS A 179 -15.31 6.20 14.15
N TYR A 180 -14.92 5.55 13.06
CA TYR A 180 -14.53 4.12 13.05
C TYR A 180 -13.63 3.74 14.23
N VAL A 181 -12.67 4.59 14.61
CA VAL A 181 -11.73 4.29 15.72
C VAL A 181 -12.36 4.38 17.11
N ASP A 182 -13.53 5.01 17.23
CA ASP A 182 -14.27 5.24 18.48
C ASP A 182 -15.48 4.30 18.61
N VAL A 183 -15.61 3.31 17.72
CA VAL A 183 -16.68 2.31 17.78
C VAL A 183 -16.56 1.52 19.08
N ARG A 184 -17.67 1.40 19.81
CA ARG A 184 -17.75 0.66 21.07
C ARG A 184 -17.64 -0.85 20.82
N ARG A 185 -17.58 -1.64 21.90
CA ARG A 185 -17.63 -3.09 21.75
C ARG A 185 -18.96 -3.51 21.11
N ALA A 186 -18.93 -4.59 20.32
CA ALA A 186 -20.09 -5.01 19.54
C ALA A 186 -21.34 -5.31 20.41
N ASP A 187 -21.13 -5.87 21.61
CA ASP A 187 -22.19 -6.18 22.58
C ASP A 187 -22.90 -4.95 23.15
N GLU A 188 -22.27 -3.77 23.12
CA GLU A 188 -22.90 -2.51 23.55
C GLU A 188 -23.92 -1.97 22.52
N TYR A 189 -23.98 -2.57 21.33
CA TYR A 189 -24.97 -2.27 20.29
C TYR A 189 -26.17 -3.23 20.32
N ASP A 190 -26.28 -4.08 21.34
CA ASP A 190 -27.41 -5.00 21.50
C ASP A 190 -28.77 -4.28 21.39
N GLY A 191 -29.61 -4.74 20.47
CA GLY A 191 -30.94 -4.17 20.22
C GLY A 191 -30.98 -2.77 19.58
N ARG A 192 -29.82 -2.16 19.29
CA ARG A 192 -29.73 -0.80 18.74
C ARG A 192 -29.93 -0.75 17.22
N SER A 193 -30.37 0.39 16.71
CA SER A 193 -30.37 0.75 15.30
C SER A 193 -29.16 1.63 14.99
N VAL A 194 -28.30 1.20 14.08
CA VAL A 194 -27.02 1.87 13.76
C VAL A 194 -27.00 2.33 12.29
N PHE A 195 -26.58 3.58 12.08
CA PHE A 195 -26.34 4.13 10.74
C PHE A 195 -24.84 4.33 10.50
N ILE A 196 -24.29 3.70 9.46
CA ILE A 196 -22.89 3.75 9.10
C ILE A 196 -22.73 4.59 7.83
N VAL A 197 -21.99 5.70 7.93
CA VAL A 197 -21.64 6.56 6.79
C VAL A 197 -20.43 5.95 6.09
N GLY A 198 -20.65 5.28 4.96
CA GLY A 198 -19.64 4.60 4.16
C GLY A 198 -20.10 3.23 3.65
N LYS A 199 -19.52 2.79 2.51
CA LYS A 199 -19.73 1.44 1.93
C LYS A 199 -18.42 0.81 1.43
N ARG A 200 -17.32 1.06 2.14
CA ARG A 200 -16.00 0.47 1.87
C ARG A 200 -15.62 -0.50 3.00
N ASN A 201 -14.41 -1.08 2.94
CA ASN A 201 -13.95 -2.12 3.88
C ASN A 201 -14.21 -1.81 5.35
N SER A 202 -13.88 -0.60 5.85
CA SER A 202 -14.13 -0.23 7.26
C SER A 202 -15.62 -0.23 7.64
N ALA A 203 -16.51 0.19 6.73
CA ALA A 203 -17.95 0.16 6.98
C ALA A 203 -18.48 -1.28 7.05
N PHE A 204 -17.99 -2.14 6.15
CA PHE A 204 -18.35 -3.56 6.14
C PHE A 204 -17.77 -4.33 7.32
N GLU A 205 -16.55 -4.02 7.74
CA GLU A 205 -15.94 -4.57 8.95
C GLU A 205 -16.81 -4.27 10.18
N VAL A 206 -17.17 -3.00 10.39
CA VAL A 206 -18.06 -2.60 11.50
C VAL A 206 -19.41 -3.29 11.37
N ALA A 207 -20.05 -3.21 10.22
CA ALA A 207 -21.37 -3.80 10.00
C ALA A 207 -21.39 -5.31 10.27
N ASN A 208 -20.37 -6.04 9.82
CA ASN A 208 -20.26 -7.47 10.04
C ASN A 208 -20.10 -7.80 11.52
N SER A 209 -19.32 -7.01 12.26
CA SER A 209 -19.14 -7.22 13.71
C SER A 209 -20.40 -6.89 14.51
N LEU A 210 -21.19 -5.91 14.06
CA LEU A 210 -22.44 -5.52 14.71
C LEU A 210 -23.64 -6.41 14.31
N LEU A 211 -23.52 -7.20 13.23
CA LEU A 211 -24.59 -8.03 12.67
C LEU A 211 -25.31 -8.93 13.69
N PRO A 212 -24.63 -9.58 14.66
CA PRO A 212 -25.31 -10.42 15.66
C PRO A 212 -26.02 -9.64 16.78
N TRP A 213 -25.78 -8.33 16.91
CA TRP A 213 -26.16 -7.53 18.08
C TRP A 213 -27.18 -6.44 17.74
N ALA A 214 -26.93 -5.68 16.67
CA ALA A 214 -27.77 -4.56 16.29
C ALA A 214 -29.11 -5.06 15.73
N ARG A 215 -30.22 -4.46 16.19
CA ARG A 215 -31.56 -4.72 15.64
C ARG A 215 -31.67 -4.27 14.19
N ARG A 216 -30.96 -3.20 13.81
CA ARG A 216 -30.96 -2.68 12.45
C ARG A 216 -29.62 -2.02 12.11
N ILE A 217 -29.11 -2.26 10.90
CA ILE A 217 -27.89 -1.66 10.38
C ILE A 217 -28.20 -1.00 9.03
N VAL A 218 -27.80 0.26 8.85
CA VAL A 218 -27.90 0.95 7.56
C VAL A 218 -26.51 1.40 7.12
N LEU A 219 -26.04 0.99 5.95
CA LEU A 219 -24.81 1.52 5.34
C LEU A 219 -25.21 2.45 4.20
N ALA A 220 -24.76 3.70 4.23
CA ALA A 220 -25.05 4.66 3.18
C ALA A 220 -23.80 5.31 2.61
N SER A 221 -23.69 5.36 1.29
CA SER A 221 -22.80 6.28 0.60
C SER A 221 -23.28 6.54 -0.83
N PRO A 222 -22.85 7.64 -1.50
CA PRO A 222 -23.39 8.04 -2.79
C PRO A 222 -23.16 7.06 -3.94
N ARG A 223 -22.18 6.15 -3.83
CA ARG A 223 -21.80 5.24 -4.91
C ARG A 223 -22.29 3.83 -4.60
N ALA A 224 -22.75 3.13 -5.62
CA ALA A 224 -23.04 1.71 -5.56
C ALA A 224 -21.80 0.91 -5.15
N ILE A 225 -22.02 -0.23 -4.48
CA ILE A 225 -20.94 -1.18 -4.21
C ILE A 225 -20.54 -1.83 -5.53
N ARG A 226 -19.24 -1.91 -5.75
CA ARG A 226 -18.64 -2.53 -6.93
C ARG A 226 -17.91 -3.81 -6.51
N THR A 227 -18.68 -4.88 -6.31
CA THR A 227 -18.13 -6.19 -5.92
C THR A 227 -17.26 -6.81 -7.00
N ASP A 228 -17.53 -6.49 -8.27
CA ASP A 228 -16.70 -6.80 -9.43
C ASP A 228 -15.28 -6.23 -9.24
N VAL A 229 -15.19 -4.93 -8.93
CA VAL A 229 -13.90 -4.26 -8.69
C VAL A 229 -13.19 -4.82 -7.45
N LEU A 230 -13.94 -5.13 -6.38
CA LEU A 230 -13.38 -5.75 -5.18
C LEU A 230 -12.84 -7.16 -5.45
N GLY A 231 -13.48 -7.94 -6.33
CA GLY A 231 -13.02 -9.27 -6.72
C GLY A 231 -11.68 -9.27 -7.45
N HIS A 232 -11.30 -8.15 -8.05
CA HIS A 232 -10.00 -7.96 -8.72
C HIS A 232 -8.95 -7.27 -7.83
N SER A 233 -9.30 -6.97 -6.58
CA SER A 233 -8.38 -6.41 -5.60
C SER A 233 -7.36 -7.48 -5.13
N PRO A 234 -6.10 -7.10 -4.88
CA PRO A 234 -5.12 -7.99 -4.23
C PRO A 234 -5.42 -8.22 -2.73
N LEU A 235 -6.42 -7.54 -2.18
CA LEU A 235 -6.95 -7.77 -0.84
C LEU A 235 -8.21 -8.62 -0.91
N ARG A 236 -8.42 -9.48 0.09
CA ARG A 236 -9.61 -10.32 0.19
C ARG A 236 -10.86 -9.48 0.30
N THR A 237 -11.87 -9.85 -0.48
CA THR A 237 -13.24 -9.43 -0.26
C THR A 237 -13.78 -10.11 1.00
N ARG A 238 -13.72 -9.42 2.14
CA ARG A 238 -14.22 -9.90 3.45
C ARG A 238 -15.40 -9.07 3.93
N TYR A 239 -16.04 -9.55 5.00
CA TYR A 239 -17.11 -8.87 5.73
C TYR A 239 -18.35 -8.59 4.86
N LEU A 240 -18.64 -9.47 3.90
CA LEU A 240 -19.79 -9.35 3.00
C LEU A 240 -21.09 -9.93 3.58
N GLN A 241 -21.10 -10.49 4.79
CA GLN A 241 -22.31 -11.00 5.43
C GLN A 241 -23.44 -9.94 5.52
N PRO A 242 -23.17 -8.65 5.83
CA PRO A 242 -24.19 -7.60 5.75
C PRO A 242 -24.74 -7.38 4.33
N LEU A 243 -23.90 -7.55 3.30
CA LEU A 243 -24.35 -7.51 1.91
C LEU A 243 -25.23 -8.71 1.57
N ASP A 244 -24.85 -9.91 2.02
CA ASP A 244 -25.62 -11.14 1.83
C ASP A 244 -27.03 -11.02 2.45
N GLU A 245 -27.15 -10.52 3.68
CA GLU A 245 -28.45 -10.28 4.30
C GLU A 245 -29.29 -9.27 3.47
N HIS A 246 -28.68 -8.16 3.06
CA HIS A 246 -29.35 -7.12 2.29
C HIS A 246 -29.88 -7.65 0.95
N VAL A 247 -29.07 -8.37 0.16
CA VAL A 247 -29.49 -8.85 -1.18
C VAL A 247 -30.54 -9.96 -1.11
N ARG A 248 -30.63 -10.69 0.01
CA ARG A 248 -31.70 -11.67 0.26
C ARG A 248 -33.04 -11.02 0.63
N GLY A 249 -33.08 -9.70 0.74
CA GLY A 249 -34.27 -8.96 1.18
C GLY A 249 -34.46 -9.00 2.70
N GLY A 250 -33.38 -9.21 3.46
CA GLY A 250 -33.42 -9.08 4.92
C GLY A 250 -33.71 -7.64 5.34
N PHE A 251 -34.60 -7.47 6.31
CA PHE A 251 -35.00 -6.14 6.79
C PHE A 251 -34.12 -5.61 7.94
N GLY A 252 -33.18 -6.42 8.45
CA GLY A 252 -32.22 -6.04 9.49
C GLY A 252 -31.07 -5.18 8.95
N THR A 253 -30.58 -5.48 7.75
CA THR A 253 -29.50 -4.70 7.11
C THR A 253 -29.94 -4.05 5.81
N SER A 254 -29.76 -2.74 5.72
CA SER A 254 -30.02 -1.94 4.51
C SER A 254 -28.74 -1.31 3.98
N ILE A 255 -28.47 -1.49 2.69
CA ILE A 255 -27.36 -0.85 2.00
C ILE A 255 -27.94 0.11 0.97
N VAL A 256 -27.57 1.37 1.07
CA VAL A 256 -28.30 2.48 0.45
C VAL A 256 -27.34 3.33 -0.39
N ASP A 257 -27.63 3.49 -1.68
CA ASP A 257 -26.96 4.47 -2.55
C ASP A 257 -27.58 5.86 -2.33
N ALA A 258 -27.06 6.58 -1.35
CA ALA A 258 -27.54 7.91 -1.03
C ALA A 258 -26.41 8.83 -0.57
N SER A 259 -26.54 10.12 -0.87
CA SER A 259 -25.78 11.16 -0.19
C SER A 259 -26.40 11.44 1.17
N VAL A 260 -25.57 11.58 2.20
CA VAL A 260 -26.00 12.08 3.50
C VAL A 260 -25.92 13.60 3.46
N GLU A 261 -27.07 14.27 3.54
CA GLU A 261 -27.16 15.73 3.44
C GLU A 261 -26.86 16.41 4.78
N ARG A 262 -27.36 15.82 5.88
CA ARG A 262 -27.17 16.31 7.25
C ARG A 262 -27.59 15.27 8.28
N ILE A 263 -27.05 15.40 9.49
CA ILE A 263 -27.36 14.57 10.66
C ILE A 263 -27.80 15.49 11.80
N GLU A 264 -28.95 15.22 12.41
CA GLU A 264 -29.41 15.88 13.63
C GLU A 264 -29.16 14.97 14.83
N ARG A 265 -28.57 15.51 15.90
CA ARG A 265 -28.50 14.82 17.19
C ARG A 265 -29.71 15.23 18.03
N ASN A 266 -30.50 14.24 18.45
CA ASN A 266 -31.63 14.40 19.34
C ASN A 266 -31.25 13.95 20.76
N ALA A 267 -32.17 14.06 21.73
CA ALA A 267 -31.90 13.66 23.12
C ALA A 267 -31.47 12.19 23.25
N ASP A 268 -32.09 11.30 22.46
CA ASP A 268 -31.97 9.85 22.59
C ASP A 268 -31.34 9.16 21.36
N GLY A 269 -30.77 9.92 20.40
CA GLY A 269 -30.19 9.33 19.19
C GLY A 269 -29.96 10.35 18.08
N PHE A 270 -30.10 9.90 16.84
CA PHE A 270 -29.80 10.67 15.64
C PHE A 270 -30.90 10.55 14.59
N ARG A 271 -31.10 11.62 13.83
CA ARG A 271 -31.91 11.63 12.61
C ARG A 271 -31.03 11.96 11.41
N VAL A 272 -30.94 11.04 10.47
CA VAL A 272 -30.07 11.14 9.28
C VAL A 272 -30.91 11.44 8.05
N HIS A 273 -30.63 12.56 7.40
CA HIS A 273 -31.29 12.98 6.16
C HIS A 273 -30.44 12.59 4.97
N THR A 274 -31.04 11.88 4.03
CA THR A 274 -30.35 11.36 2.84
C THR A 274 -31.14 11.62 1.57
N ARG A 275 -30.44 11.67 0.44
CA ARG A 275 -31.03 11.75 -0.90
C ARG A 275 -30.51 10.61 -1.77
N GLY A 276 -31.42 9.90 -2.42
CA GLY A 276 -31.06 8.81 -3.33
C GLY A 276 -30.12 9.27 -4.46
N THR A 277 -29.17 8.43 -4.81
CA THR A 277 -28.24 8.66 -5.94
C THR A 277 -28.40 7.65 -7.06
N SER A 278 -29.01 6.49 -6.80
CA SER A 278 -29.46 5.55 -7.83
C SER A 278 -31.00 5.47 -7.98
N TRP A 279 -31.74 6.28 -7.19
CA TRP A 279 -33.18 6.52 -7.31
C TRP A 279 -33.49 7.97 -6.94
N ASP A 280 -34.69 8.43 -7.28
CA ASP A 280 -35.16 9.77 -6.91
C ASP A 280 -35.90 9.76 -5.57
N GLY A 281 -35.62 10.77 -4.75
CA GLY A 281 -36.34 11.02 -3.50
C GLY A 281 -35.47 11.01 -2.23
N PRO A 282 -35.99 11.62 -1.16
CA PRO A 282 -35.34 11.63 0.15
C PRO A 282 -35.66 10.37 0.95
N LEU A 283 -34.72 9.97 1.83
CA LEU A 283 -34.98 9.04 2.92
C LEU A 283 -34.47 9.63 4.24
N VAL A 284 -35.23 9.43 5.31
CA VAL A 284 -34.89 9.86 6.66
C VAL A 284 -34.82 8.64 7.56
N PHE A 285 -33.73 8.53 8.32
CA PHE A 285 -33.51 7.42 9.24
C PHE A 285 -33.38 7.95 10.67
N ASP A 286 -34.26 7.50 11.56
CA ASP A 286 -34.07 7.64 13.01
C ASP A 286 -33.25 6.44 13.51
N CYS A 287 -32.17 6.68 14.26
CA CYS A 287 -31.24 5.64 14.74
C CYS A 287 -30.66 6.02 16.10
N ASP A 288 -30.18 5.01 16.84
CA ASP A 288 -29.62 5.20 18.17
C ASP A 288 -28.16 5.70 18.08
N ASP A 289 -27.41 5.22 17.09
CA ASP A 289 -26.00 5.59 16.87
C ASP A 289 -25.69 5.83 15.39
N VAL A 290 -24.80 6.79 15.13
CA VAL A 290 -24.18 7.02 13.82
C VAL A 290 -22.68 6.74 13.92
N ILE A 291 -22.14 6.02 12.93
CA ILE A 291 -20.71 5.70 12.82
C ILE A 291 -20.15 6.28 11.51
N ALA A 292 -19.13 7.12 11.61
CA ALA A 292 -18.40 7.66 10.47
C ALA A 292 -17.27 6.69 10.04
N ALA A 293 -17.51 5.95 8.96
CA ALA A 293 -16.51 5.13 8.27
C ALA A 293 -15.93 5.87 7.05
N THR A 294 -15.59 7.15 7.24
CA THR A 294 -15.18 8.09 6.18
C THR A 294 -13.68 8.03 5.84
N GLY A 295 -12.91 7.31 6.65
CA GLY A 295 -11.50 6.99 6.41
C GLY A 295 -10.55 7.93 7.12
N PHE A 296 -9.32 8.00 6.62
CA PHE A 296 -8.20 8.63 7.31
C PHE A 296 -7.41 9.58 6.40
N ARG A 297 -6.57 10.42 7.00
CA ARG A 297 -5.56 11.26 6.34
C ARG A 297 -4.16 10.98 6.89
N ALA A 298 -3.14 11.31 6.10
CA ALA A 298 -1.76 11.32 6.54
C ALA A 298 -1.52 12.46 7.54
N PRO A 299 -0.83 12.23 8.66
CA PRO A 299 -0.46 13.27 9.61
C PRO A 299 0.71 14.09 9.04
N LEU A 300 0.42 14.97 8.07
CA LEU A 300 1.45 15.76 7.36
C LEU A 300 2.03 16.91 8.18
N GLN A 301 1.47 17.21 9.35
CA GLN A 301 1.91 18.29 10.24
C GLN A 301 2.14 19.60 9.47
N ASP A 302 3.38 20.11 9.49
CA ASP A 302 3.80 21.36 8.86
C ASP A 302 4.31 21.19 7.41
N LEU A 303 4.33 19.97 6.87
CA LEU A 303 4.81 19.72 5.51
C LEU A 303 4.03 20.51 4.45
N THR A 304 2.74 20.77 4.66
CA THR A 304 1.93 21.60 3.76
C THR A 304 2.38 23.06 3.80
N ARG A 305 2.82 23.58 4.96
CA ARG A 305 3.41 24.92 5.09
C ARG A 305 4.81 24.99 4.48
N LEU A 306 5.54 23.88 4.51
CA LEU A 306 6.83 23.73 3.83
C LEU A 306 6.69 23.64 2.30
N GLY A 307 5.47 23.46 1.78
CA GLY A 307 5.17 23.47 0.34
C GLY A 307 4.83 22.10 -0.25
N VAL A 308 4.64 21.04 0.57
CA VAL A 308 4.19 19.74 0.08
C VAL A 308 2.75 19.83 -0.42
N THR A 309 2.56 19.60 -1.73
CA THR A 309 1.25 19.53 -2.37
C THR A 309 0.52 18.25 -1.97
N THR A 310 -0.80 18.33 -1.82
CA THR A 310 -1.66 17.21 -1.43
C THR A 310 -2.72 16.90 -2.48
N VAL A 311 -3.24 15.67 -2.46
CA VAL A 311 -4.35 15.18 -3.30
C VAL A 311 -5.40 14.46 -2.45
N ALA A 312 -6.52 14.07 -3.08
CA ALA A 312 -7.64 13.38 -2.44
C ALA A 312 -8.20 14.14 -1.24
N ASP A 313 -8.68 15.37 -1.47
CA ASP A 313 -9.23 16.26 -0.43
C ASP A 313 -8.22 16.55 0.69
N GLU A 314 -6.98 16.83 0.29
CA GLU A 314 -5.85 17.12 1.19
C GLU A 314 -5.45 15.96 2.13
N ARG A 315 -5.93 14.75 1.87
CA ARG A 315 -5.73 13.60 2.77
C ARG A 315 -4.36 12.96 2.64
N ILE A 316 -3.72 13.05 1.48
CA ILE A 316 -2.43 12.40 1.21
C ILE A 316 -1.52 13.29 0.34
N PRO A 317 -0.18 13.14 0.43
CA PRO A 317 0.75 13.97 -0.34
C PRO A 317 0.78 13.55 -1.82
N ALA A 318 0.91 14.53 -2.71
CA ALA A 318 1.10 14.31 -4.14
C ALA A 318 2.55 13.86 -4.41
N GLN A 319 2.72 12.80 -5.20
CA GLN A 319 4.00 12.11 -5.33
C GLN A 319 4.39 11.80 -6.78
N THR A 320 5.70 11.77 -7.03
CA THR A 320 6.30 11.24 -8.27
C THR A 320 6.19 9.70 -8.31
N ALA A 321 6.58 9.09 -9.43
CA ALA A 321 6.61 7.64 -9.55
C ALA A 321 7.58 6.95 -8.56
N PHE A 322 8.56 7.69 -8.03
CA PHE A 322 9.49 7.24 -6.98
C PHE A 322 9.07 7.67 -5.57
N TRP A 323 7.80 8.08 -5.40
CA TRP A 323 7.20 8.47 -4.12
C TRP A 323 7.90 9.64 -3.42
N GLU A 324 8.61 10.46 -4.19
CA GLU A 324 9.10 11.78 -3.79
C GLU A 324 7.95 12.79 -3.87
N SER A 325 7.93 13.79 -3.00
CA SER A 325 7.04 14.94 -3.16
C SER A 325 7.24 15.58 -4.54
N VAL A 326 6.14 15.85 -5.24
CA VAL A 326 6.20 16.56 -6.53
C VAL A 326 6.61 18.03 -6.41
N SER A 327 6.52 18.61 -5.21
CA SER A 327 6.75 20.04 -4.97
C SER A 327 7.92 20.34 -4.05
N VAL A 328 8.38 19.38 -3.24
CA VAL A 328 9.53 19.55 -2.33
C VAL A 328 10.52 18.40 -2.51
N PRO A 329 11.49 18.51 -3.45
CA PRO A 329 12.49 17.47 -3.70
C PRO A 329 13.28 17.12 -2.43
N GLY A 330 13.59 15.84 -2.25
CA GLY A 330 14.25 15.31 -1.05
C GLY A 330 13.30 14.85 0.07
N ILE A 331 12.00 15.17 -0.03
CA ILE A 331 10.95 14.60 0.84
C ILE A 331 10.31 13.41 0.14
N TYR A 332 10.37 12.24 0.76
CA TYR A 332 9.80 10.99 0.27
C TYR A 332 8.72 10.47 1.22
N PHE A 333 7.80 9.66 0.69
CA PHE A 333 6.74 9.03 1.48
C PHE A 333 6.76 7.52 1.31
N ALA A 334 6.50 6.79 2.39
CA ALA A 334 6.45 5.33 2.40
C ALA A 334 5.16 4.82 3.07
N GLY A 335 4.74 3.60 2.72
CA GLY A 335 3.53 2.97 3.27
C GLY A 335 2.26 3.49 2.62
N ASN A 336 1.13 3.45 3.32
CA ASN A 336 -0.19 3.84 2.76
C ASN A 336 -0.21 5.24 2.13
N ALA A 337 0.66 6.16 2.57
CA ALA A 337 0.80 7.49 1.96
C ALA A 337 1.17 7.40 0.48
N THR A 338 1.84 6.33 0.03
CA THR A 338 2.22 6.09 -1.36
C THR A 338 1.07 5.91 -2.34
N LEU A 339 -0.18 5.83 -1.85
CA LEU A 339 -1.40 5.99 -2.68
C LEU A 339 -1.45 7.33 -3.44
N GLY A 340 -0.68 8.32 -3.00
CA GLY A 340 -0.52 9.60 -3.70
C GLY A 340 0.23 9.50 -5.03
N SER A 341 0.86 8.36 -5.33
CA SER A 341 1.39 8.03 -6.66
C SER A 341 0.42 7.08 -7.40
N PRO A 342 -0.38 7.60 -8.35
CA PRO A 342 -1.39 6.81 -9.04
C PRO A 342 -0.83 5.87 -10.13
N GLY A 343 0.37 6.15 -10.64
CA GLY A 343 0.93 5.50 -11.82
C GLY A 343 0.12 5.81 -13.09
N LEU A 344 0.23 4.95 -14.10
CA LEU A 344 -0.43 5.12 -15.40
C LEU A 344 -1.97 5.02 -15.35
N ARG A 345 -2.53 4.39 -14.31
CA ARG A 345 -3.98 4.10 -14.18
C ARG A 345 -4.60 3.45 -15.41
N LYS A 346 -3.84 2.58 -16.09
CA LYS A 346 -4.31 1.81 -17.24
C LYS A 346 -5.57 1.02 -16.83
N GLN A 347 -6.64 1.12 -17.62
CA GLN A 347 -7.95 0.54 -17.33
C GLN A 347 -8.58 0.97 -15.97
N GLY A 348 -8.17 2.12 -15.42
CA GLY A 348 -8.66 2.60 -14.12
C GLY A 348 -8.07 1.88 -12.90
N LEU A 349 -7.07 1.01 -13.11
CA LEU A 349 -6.42 0.27 -12.03
C LEU A 349 -5.35 1.12 -11.37
N SER A 350 -5.45 1.30 -10.05
CA SER A 350 -4.43 1.98 -9.27
C SER A 350 -3.36 1.01 -8.77
N SER A 351 -2.21 1.57 -8.37
CA SER A 351 -1.20 0.83 -7.62
C SER A 351 -1.77 0.16 -6.37
N ASN A 352 -1.18 -0.98 -5.98
CA ASN A 352 -1.48 -1.63 -4.71
C ASN A 352 -0.70 -1.01 -3.52
N SER A 353 -0.48 0.30 -3.58
CA SER A 353 0.33 1.07 -2.62
C SER A 353 -0.39 1.31 -1.28
N GLY A 354 -1.66 0.91 -1.17
CA GLY A 354 -2.46 1.07 0.04
C GLY A 354 -2.33 -0.05 1.07
N SER A 355 -1.54 -1.10 0.79
CA SER A 355 -1.41 -2.27 1.66
C SER A 355 0.00 -2.85 1.66
N VAL A 356 0.32 -3.62 2.71
CA VAL A 356 1.70 -4.07 3.02
C VAL A 356 2.34 -4.80 1.85
N ASN A 357 1.63 -5.72 1.22
CA ASN A 357 2.15 -6.50 0.09
C ASN A 357 2.63 -5.63 -1.07
N GLY A 358 1.97 -4.52 -1.38
CA GLY A 358 2.37 -3.64 -2.47
C GLY A 358 3.43 -2.63 -2.03
N PHE A 359 3.20 -1.91 -0.92
CA PHE A 359 4.13 -0.84 -0.55
C PHE A 359 5.48 -1.34 -0.01
N ARG A 360 5.61 -2.62 0.37
CA ARG A 360 6.92 -3.18 0.73
C ARG A 360 7.88 -3.18 -0.46
N TYR A 361 7.38 -3.40 -1.69
CA TYR A 361 8.16 -3.25 -2.92
C TYR A 361 8.39 -1.80 -3.29
N ASN A 362 7.39 -0.93 -3.05
CA ASN A 362 7.57 0.52 -3.20
C ASN A 362 8.75 1.00 -2.36
N ALA A 363 8.87 0.57 -1.11
CA ALA A 363 9.97 0.94 -0.24
C ALA A 363 11.34 0.48 -0.79
N ARG A 364 11.45 -0.72 -1.37
CA ARG A 364 12.71 -1.17 -2.03
C ARG A 364 13.10 -0.27 -3.19
N VAL A 365 12.14 0.05 -4.06
CA VAL A 365 12.36 0.88 -5.26
C VAL A 365 12.64 2.34 -4.86
N LEU A 366 11.90 2.88 -3.88
CA LEU A 366 12.11 4.21 -3.30
C LEU A 366 13.54 4.33 -2.76
N VAL A 367 13.95 3.41 -1.89
CA VAL A 367 15.27 3.50 -1.25
C VAL A 367 16.38 3.30 -2.27
N ARG A 368 16.19 2.41 -3.26
CA ARG A 368 17.13 2.28 -4.38
C ARG A 368 17.32 3.61 -5.11
N HIS A 369 16.22 4.25 -5.52
CA HIS A 369 16.26 5.52 -6.24
C HIS A 369 16.88 6.64 -5.38
N LEU A 370 16.47 6.73 -4.11
CA LEU A 370 16.99 7.70 -3.16
C LEU A 370 18.50 7.53 -2.95
N ALA A 371 18.98 6.29 -2.80
CA ALA A 371 20.40 5.98 -2.61
C ALA A 371 21.26 6.38 -3.83
N GLU A 372 20.77 6.10 -5.04
CA GLU A 372 21.43 6.50 -6.28
C GLU A 372 21.43 8.03 -6.45
N LYS A 373 20.26 8.68 -6.29
CA LYS A 373 20.09 10.13 -6.50
C LYS A 373 20.86 11.00 -5.51
N HIS A 374 20.90 10.61 -4.24
CA HIS A 374 21.44 11.46 -3.17
C HIS A 374 22.78 11.01 -2.62
N PHE A 375 23.19 9.76 -2.83
CA PHE A 375 24.37 9.20 -2.19
C PHE A 375 25.31 8.46 -3.16
N ASP A 376 25.06 8.56 -4.47
CA ASP A 376 25.87 7.93 -5.52
C ASP A 376 26.06 6.41 -5.33
N VAL A 377 25.08 5.78 -4.68
CA VAL A 377 25.07 4.32 -4.48
C VAL A 377 24.41 3.68 -5.69
N ALA A 378 25.22 3.31 -6.67
CA ALA A 378 24.74 2.66 -7.89
C ALA A 378 24.06 1.30 -7.57
N PRO A 379 22.85 1.05 -8.10
CA PRO A 379 22.22 -0.26 -7.96
C PRO A 379 22.95 -1.31 -8.80
N PRO A 380 22.90 -2.61 -8.39
CA PRO A 380 23.39 -3.68 -9.22
C PRO A 380 22.58 -3.76 -10.51
N ARG A 381 23.29 -3.87 -11.65
CA ARG A 381 22.71 -4.05 -12.99
C ARG A 381 23.37 -5.25 -13.66
N PRO A 382 23.01 -6.49 -13.28
CA PRO A 382 23.67 -7.68 -13.80
C PRO A 382 23.49 -7.81 -15.32
N LEU A 383 24.45 -8.46 -15.98
CA LEU A 383 24.31 -8.84 -17.38
C LEU A 383 23.27 -9.95 -17.51
N VAL A 384 22.49 -9.88 -18.57
CA VAL A 384 21.60 -10.95 -19.01
C VAL A 384 22.18 -11.50 -20.31
N GLU A 385 22.54 -12.78 -20.33
CA GLU A 385 23.06 -13.39 -21.55
C GLU A 385 21.97 -13.38 -22.65
N PRO A 386 22.30 -13.03 -23.90
CA PRO A 386 21.33 -12.92 -25.00
C PRO A 386 20.44 -14.17 -25.17
N ASP A 387 21.01 -15.37 -25.02
CA ASP A 387 20.32 -16.65 -25.13
C ASP A 387 19.41 -16.96 -23.92
N GLN A 388 19.60 -16.25 -22.81
CA GLN A 388 18.79 -16.36 -21.59
C GLN A 388 17.70 -15.30 -21.47
N LEU A 389 17.71 -14.25 -22.30
CA LEU A 389 16.77 -13.13 -22.17
C LEU A 389 15.31 -13.59 -22.14
N VAL A 390 14.90 -14.42 -23.11
CA VAL A 390 13.51 -14.87 -23.26
C VAL A 390 13.08 -15.72 -22.06
N SER A 391 13.90 -16.68 -21.63
CA SER A 391 13.57 -17.53 -20.47
C SER A 391 13.52 -16.74 -19.17
N PHE A 392 14.43 -15.78 -19.00
CA PHE A 392 14.44 -14.87 -17.86
C PHE A 392 13.16 -14.03 -17.78
N LEU A 393 12.78 -13.36 -18.87
CA LEU A 393 11.59 -12.51 -18.91
C LEU A 393 10.29 -13.31 -18.71
N LEU A 394 10.15 -14.50 -19.30
CA LEU A 394 8.96 -15.34 -19.10
C LEU A 394 8.85 -15.85 -17.66
N ARG A 395 9.96 -16.23 -17.03
CA ARG A 395 9.95 -16.63 -15.62
C ARG A 395 9.50 -15.49 -14.71
N GLU A 396 9.97 -14.27 -14.97
CA GLU A 396 9.54 -13.08 -14.23
C GLU A 396 8.05 -12.80 -14.42
N LEU A 397 7.54 -12.87 -15.66
CA LEU A 397 6.11 -12.75 -15.94
C LEU A 397 5.28 -13.82 -15.21
N ALA A 398 5.81 -15.05 -15.09
CA ALA A 398 5.10 -16.16 -14.46
C ALA A 398 5.08 -16.07 -12.92
N THR A 399 6.16 -15.58 -12.30
CA THR A 399 6.36 -15.81 -10.85
C THR A 399 6.87 -14.61 -10.03
N ALA A 400 7.22 -13.48 -10.65
CA ALA A 400 7.77 -12.33 -9.91
C ALA A 400 6.71 -11.64 -9.03
N PRO A 401 6.85 -11.66 -7.69
CA PRO A 401 5.84 -11.12 -6.80
C PRO A 401 5.60 -9.62 -6.98
N GLU A 402 6.64 -8.87 -7.35
CA GLU A 402 6.56 -7.43 -7.58
C GLU A 402 5.60 -7.12 -8.73
N LEU A 403 5.71 -7.83 -9.85
CA LEU A 403 4.88 -7.62 -11.05
C LEU A 403 3.43 -8.03 -10.78
N TRP A 404 3.24 -9.15 -10.09
CA TRP A 404 1.92 -9.70 -9.79
C TRP A 404 1.17 -8.92 -8.73
N ILE A 405 1.85 -8.35 -7.73
CA ILE A 405 1.21 -7.55 -6.68
C ILE A 405 0.98 -6.10 -7.17
N GLN A 406 1.85 -5.58 -8.04
CA GLN A 406 1.77 -4.23 -8.61
C GLN A 406 1.46 -4.26 -10.12
N LYS A 407 0.40 -4.99 -10.50
CA LYS A 407 -0.01 -5.14 -11.91
C LYS A 407 -0.21 -3.78 -12.59
N GLY A 408 0.38 -3.61 -13.77
CA GLY A 408 0.33 -2.37 -14.55
C GLY A 408 0.99 -1.16 -13.87
N TYR A 409 1.74 -1.37 -12.78
CA TYR A 409 2.37 -0.30 -12.01
C TYR A 409 3.88 -0.49 -11.85
N LEU A 410 4.36 -1.69 -11.50
CA LEU A 410 5.78 -2.03 -11.56
C LEU A 410 6.07 -2.91 -12.79
N CYS A 411 7.25 -2.71 -13.38
CA CYS A 411 7.77 -3.53 -14.45
C CYS A 411 9.21 -3.98 -14.15
N ARG A 412 9.69 -5.01 -14.84
CA ARG A 412 11.12 -5.32 -14.90
C ARG A 412 11.70 -4.81 -16.21
N ILE A 413 12.86 -4.15 -16.15
CA ILE A 413 13.47 -3.51 -17.31
C ILE A 413 14.81 -4.18 -17.64
N VAL A 414 15.00 -4.53 -18.90
CA VAL A 414 16.30 -4.92 -19.46
C VAL A 414 16.68 -3.89 -20.53
N ASN A 415 17.76 -3.16 -20.28
CA ASN A 415 18.29 -2.14 -21.19
C ASN A 415 19.40 -2.73 -22.07
N LEU A 416 19.46 -2.31 -23.33
CA LEU A 416 20.62 -2.52 -24.19
C LEU A 416 21.67 -1.45 -23.89
N ALA A 417 22.68 -1.83 -23.09
CA ALA A 417 23.83 -0.99 -22.80
C ALA A 417 24.98 -1.24 -23.79
N ALA A 418 26.03 -0.43 -23.71
CA ALA A 418 27.21 -0.57 -24.57
C ALA A 418 27.94 -1.91 -24.41
N ASP A 419 27.80 -2.57 -23.26
CA ASP A 419 28.42 -3.84 -22.92
C ASP A 419 27.46 -5.04 -22.92
N GLY A 420 26.24 -4.86 -23.45
CA GLY A 420 25.24 -5.91 -23.59
C GLY A 420 23.93 -5.60 -22.87
N LEU A 421 23.12 -6.64 -22.68
CA LEU A 421 21.82 -6.53 -22.02
C LEU A 421 22.02 -6.43 -20.50
N ARG A 422 21.50 -5.38 -19.90
CA ARG A 422 21.61 -5.09 -18.46
C ARG A 422 20.22 -5.12 -17.83
N ASP A 423 20.03 -5.99 -16.87
CA ASP A 423 18.82 -6.01 -16.04
C ASP A 423 18.87 -4.85 -15.06
N ASP A 424 18.03 -3.85 -15.28
CA ASP A 424 17.88 -2.70 -14.42
C ASP A 424 16.86 -2.96 -13.29
N GLY A 425 16.38 -4.20 -13.17
CA GLY A 425 15.51 -4.65 -12.10
C GLY A 425 14.10 -4.08 -12.16
N ILE A 426 13.44 -4.08 -10.99
CA ILE A 426 12.06 -3.61 -10.84
C ILE A 426 12.01 -2.10 -10.67
N LEU A 427 11.24 -1.43 -11.52
CA LEU A 427 11.02 0.02 -11.51
C LEU A 427 9.54 0.35 -11.82
N PRO A 428 9.06 1.57 -11.56
CA PRO A 428 7.71 1.97 -11.94
C PRO A 428 7.57 1.98 -13.47
N LEU A 429 6.53 1.32 -13.98
CA LEU A 429 6.26 1.23 -15.42
C LEU A 429 6.11 2.63 -16.06
N GLN A 430 5.54 3.58 -15.32
CA GLN A 430 5.41 4.95 -15.76
C GLN A 430 6.75 5.56 -16.19
N ILE A 431 7.84 5.29 -15.47
CA ILE A 431 9.17 5.82 -15.80
C ILE A 431 9.65 5.26 -17.15
N PHE A 432 9.42 3.98 -17.42
CA PHE A 432 9.80 3.38 -18.69
C PHE A 432 9.05 4.01 -19.89
N VAL A 433 7.78 4.32 -19.68
CA VAL A 433 6.88 4.88 -20.72
C VAL A 433 7.14 6.38 -20.96
N ASP A 434 7.29 7.16 -19.89
CA ASP A 434 7.34 8.62 -19.96
C ASP A 434 8.77 9.16 -20.18
N GLU A 435 9.80 8.44 -19.71
CA GLU A 435 11.19 8.93 -19.77
C GLU A 435 11.98 8.35 -20.95
N PRO A 436 12.85 9.16 -21.60
CA PRO A 436 13.74 8.67 -22.63
C PRO A 436 14.82 7.76 -22.02
N GLY A 437 15.37 6.85 -22.83
CA GLY A 437 16.42 5.94 -22.40
C GLY A 437 17.02 5.17 -23.57
N PRO A 438 17.99 4.27 -23.30
CA PRO A 438 18.48 3.36 -24.32
C PRO A 438 17.35 2.46 -24.83
N ASP A 439 17.62 1.81 -25.97
CA ASP A 439 16.76 0.75 -26.47
C ASP A 439 16.64 -0.34 -25.40
N ALA A 440 15.44 -0.83 -25.15
CA ALA A 440 15.16 -1.65 -23.98
C ALA A 440 13.85 -2.44 -24.13
N CYS A 441 13.71 -3.47 -23.32
CA CYS A 441 12.45 -4.18 -23.10
C CYS A 441 12.05 -4.05 -21.64
N ALA A 442 10.78 -3.75 -21.37
CA ALA A 442 10.18 -3.90 -20.06
C ALA A 442 9.04 -4.91 -20.09
N ILE A 443 8.87 -5.66 -19.02
CA ILE A 443 7.76 -6.60 -18.86
C ILE A 443 6.92 -6.24 -17.63
N ALA A 444 5.61 -6.37 -17.75
CA ALA A 444 4.68 -6.20 -16.65
C ALA A 444 3.55 -7.23 -16.73
N VAL A 445 3.00 -7.59 -15.58
CA VAL A 445 1.70 -8.28 -15.51
C VAL A 445 0.63 -7.20 -15.50
N GLU A 446 -0.33 -7.31 -16.41
CA GLU A 446 -1.42 -6.34 -16.60
C GLU A 446 -2.78 -6.97 -16.29
N MET A 447 -3.80 -6.12 -16.17
CA MET A 447 -5.17 -6.58 -16.01
C MET A 447 -6.12 -5.72 -16.85
N ALA A 448 -6.98 -6.38 -17.62
CA ALA A 448 -8.00 -5.75 -18.43
C ALA A 448 -9.17 -5.25 -17.58
N ALA A 449 -10.04 -4.42 -18.16
CA ALA A 449 -11.20 -3.86 -17.47
C ALA A 449 -12.21 -4.93 -16.99
N ASP A 450 -12.24 -6.09 -17.63
CA ASP A 450 -13.06 -7.25 -17.26
C ASP A 450 -12.38 -8.18 -16.23
N GLY A 451 -11.17 -7.81 -15.78
CA GLY A 451 -10.38 -8.59 -14.82
C GLY A 451 -9.46 -9.65 -15.44
N THR A 452 -9.42 -9.78 -16.77
CA THR A 452 -8.49 -10.72 -17.43
C THR A 452 -7.05 -10.30 -17.16
N ILE A 453 -6.26 -11.19 -16.56
CA ILE A 453 -4.83 -10.97 -16.29
C ILE A 453 -4.02 -11.49 -17.48
N TYR A 454 -3.13 -10.65 -18.01
CA TYR A 454 -2.28 -10.96 -19.16
C TYR A 454 -0.88 -10.35 -19.00
N PRO A 455 0.15 -10.96 -19.59
CA PRO A 455 1.49 -10.38 -19.60
C PRO A 455 1.59 -9.34 -20.73
N ALA A 456 2.36 -8.28 -20.50
CA ALA A 456 2.63 -7.24 -21.49
C ALA A 456 4.13 -6.96 -21.61
N VAL A 457 4.57 -6.76 -22.84
CA VAL A 457 5.94 -6.39 -23.20
C VAL A 457 5.92 -4.97 -23.74
N TYR A 458 6.80 -4.13 -23.22
CA TYR A 458 6.99 -2.74 -23.65
C TYR A 458 8.37 -2.62 -24.28
N LEU A 459 8.41 -2.31 -25.57
CA LEU A 459 9.67 -2.13 -26.29
C LEU A 459 9.93 -0.64 -26.47
N ARG A 460 11.10 -0.20 -26.02
CA ARG A 460 11.62 1.14 -26.31
C ARG A 460 12.65 1.03 -27.42
N ALA A 461 12.41 1.70 -28.53
CA ALA A 461 13.34 1.80 -29.65
C ALA A 461 13.41 3.24 -30.14
N ARG A 462 14.61 3.85 -30.15
CA ARG A 462 14.84 5.26 -30.54
C ARG A 462 13.90 6.21 -29.78
N ASN A 463 13.75 6.00 -28.47
CA ASN A 463 12.84 6.74 -27.57
C ASN A 463 11.35 6.69 -27.96
N ARG A 464 10.92 5.67 -28.70
CA ARG A 464 9.49 5.38 -28.88
C ARG A 464 9.15 4.09 -28.16
N VAL A 465 8.09 4.13 -27.36
CA VAL A 465 7.60 2.96 -26.62
C VAL A 465 6.41 2.36 -27.36
N ALA A 466 6.48 1.06 -27.61
CA ALA A 466 5.37 0.26 -28.14
C ALA A 466 4.98 -0.81 -27.13
N GLU A 467 3.68 -0.97 -26.91
CA GLU A 467 3.12 -2.00 -26.05
C GLU A 467 2.68 -3.21 -26.88
N HIS A 468 3.05 -4.41 -26.40
CA HIS A 468 2.74 -5.70 -27.00
C HIS A 468 2.16 -6.64 -25.93
N PRO A 469 0.82 -6.75 -25.82
CA PRO A 469 0.21 -7.75 -24.95
C PRO A 469 0.47 -9.15 -25.52
N LEU A 470 0.75 -10.13 -24.64
CA LEU A 470 0.72 -11.56 -25.03
C LEU A 470 -0.60 -12.20 -24.58
N SER A 471 -0.89 -13.38 -25.13
CA SER A 471 -2.08 -14.15 -24.81
C SER A 471 -2.20 -14.40 -23.29
N PRO A 472 -3.39 -14.25 -22.68
CA PRO A 472 -3.61 -14.72 -21.32
C PRO A 472 -3.59 -16.25 -21.28
N HIS A 473 -3.18 -16.82 -20.15
CA HIS A 473 -3.24 -18.26 -19.89
C HIS A 473 -4.16 -18.55 -18.70
N PRO A 474 -5.08 -19.54 -18.77
CA PRO A 474 -6.03 -19.83 -17.68
C PRO A 474 -5.39 -20.19 -16.34
N LEU A 475 -4.16 -20.73 -16.38
CA LEU A 475 -3.35 -21.05 -15.20
C LEU A 475 -2.25 -20.02 -14.92
N HIS A 476 -2.21 -18.93 -15.69
CA HIS A 476 -1.16 -17.92 -15.63
C HIS A 476 0.27 -18.47 -15.89
N ASP A 477 0.35 -19.59 -16.62
CA ASP A 477 1.61 -20.15 -17.10
C ASP A 477 2.01 -19.43 -18.39
N TYR A 478 3.08 -18.65 -18.31
CA TYR A 478 3.63 -17.90 -19.43
C TYR A 478 4.95 -18.48 -19.93
N GLU A 479 5.39 -19.65 -19.44
CA GLU A 479 6.63 -20.31 -19.89
C GLU A 479 6.37 -21.30 -21.05
N THR A 480 5.17 -21.30 -21.63
CA THR A 480 4.78 -22.18 -22.74
C THR A 480 5.53 -21.85 -24.03
N GLU A 481 5.56 -22.81 -24.97
CA GLU A 481 6.22 -22.63 -26.27
C GLU A 481 5.60 -21.50 -27.11
N GLU A 482 4.29 -21.28 -26.99
CA GLU A 482 3.59 -20.16 -27.64
C GLU A 482 4.13 -18.81 -27.14
N HIS A 483 4.22 -18.63 -25.82
CA HIS A 483 4.74 -17.40 -25.22
C HIS A 483 6.23 -17.22 -25.51
N ARG A 484 7.01 -18.31 -25.50
CA ARG A 484 8.42 -18.29 -25.90
C ARG A 484 8.60 -17.79 -27.32
N ARG A 485 7.85 -18.34 -28.27
CA ARG A 485 7.89 -17.89 -29.67
C ARG A 485 7.48 -16.41 -29.79
N ALA A 486 6.36 -16.03 -29.20
CA ALA A 486 5.86 -14.66 -29.27
C ALA A 486 6.86 -13.65 -28.67
N LEU A 487 7.44 -13.96 -27.51
CA LEU A 487 8.43 -13.08 -26.89
C LEU A 487 9.73 -13.02 -27.68
N SER A 488 10.22 -14.16 -28.19
CA SER A 488 11.42 -14.19 -29.05
C SER A 488 11.27 -13.29 -30.27
N GLU A 489 10.13 -13.36 -30.98
CA GLU A 489 9.84 -12.50 -32.15
C GLU A 489 9.83 -11.01 -31.78
N LEU A 490 9.41 -10.66 -30.56
CA LEU A 490 9.37 -9.27 -30.08
C LEU A 490 10.75 -8.71 -29.69
N VAL A 491 11.58 -9.52 -29.01
CA VAL A 491 12.88 -9.06 -28.49
C VAL A 491 14.05 -9.27 -29.46
N ASP A 492 13.85 -9.99 -30.56
CA ASP A 492 14.87 -10.18 -31.62
C ASP A 492 15.58 -8.89 -32.06
N PRO A 493 14.88 -7.74 -32.25
CA PRO A 493 15.55 -6.48 -32.59
C PRO A 493 16.53 -5.97 -31.52
N LEU A 494 16.34 -6.33 -30.24
CA LEU A 494 17.24 -5.96 -29.14
C LEU A 494 18.48 -6.85 -29.06
N LEU A 495 18.39 -8.08 -29.58
CA LEU A 495 19.49 -9.03 -29.56
C LEU A 495 20.54 -8.73 -30.65
N GLY A 496 20.22 -7.82 -31.57
CA GLY A 496 21.02 -7.54 -32.75
C GLY A 496 20.89 -8.69 -33.74
N SER A 497 20.55 -8.38 -34.99
CA SER A 497 20.70 -9.34 -36.07
C SER A 497 22.18 -9.77 -36.09
N THR A 498 22.47 -11.05 -35.84
CA THR A 498 23.78 -11.66 -36.12
C THR A 498 24.28 -11.32 -37.52
#